data_AF-A0AB38SRZ6-F1
#
_entry.id   AF-A0AB38SRZ6-F1
#
_cell.length_a   1.000
_cell.length_b   1.000
_cell.length_c   1.000
_cell.angle_alpha   90.00
_cell.angle_beta   90.00
_cell.angle_gamma   90.00
#
_symmetry.space_group_name_H-M   'P 1'
#
loop_
_entity.id
_entity.type
_entity.pdbx_description
1 polymer ?
#
loop_
_entity_poly.entity_id
_entity_poly.type
_entity_poly.pdbx_seq_one_letter_code
_entity_poly.pdbx_strand_id
1 'polypeptide(L)'
;MTLVKERYMHDLIATATRENLAIAKAHIERMVAIVEAIIRQGIESGEFQVEDAAEAARAVRLAFMPFFHPILIEHCVQQRGDTEADMRGQIRFILKALGRSDQAVCRIPA
;
A
#
# COMPACT_ATOMS: atom_id res chain seq x y z
N MET A 1 24.95 -11.87 12.49
CA MET A 1 25.45 -10.58 11.97
C MET A 1 24.61 -10.14 10.77
N THR A 2 23.34 -9.78 10.99
CA THR A 2 22.39 -9.45 9.89
C THR A 2 21.77 -8.07 10.08
N LEU A 3 21.42 -7.69 11.31
CA LEU A 3 20.80 -6.39 11.64
C LEU A 3 21.70 -5.16 11.42
N VAL A 4 23.01 -5.26 11.65
CA VAL A 4 23.93 -4.12 11.42
C VAL A 4 24.07 -3.81 9.92
N LYS A 5 24.03 -4.84 9.06
CA LYS A 5 24.08 -4.68 7.60
C LYS A 5 22.81 -4.02 7.06
N GLU A 6 21.65 -4.38 7.62
CA GLU A 6 20.38 -3.73 7.31
C GLU A 6 20.41 -2.25 7.71
N ARG A 7 20.89 -1.90 8.91
CA ARG A 7 20.96 -0.50 9.37
C ARG A 7 21.79 0.42 8.47
N TYR A 8 22.93 -0.08 7.96
CA TYR A 8 23.74 0.67 6.99
C TYR A 8 23.03 0.85 5.64
N MET A 9 22.23 -0.13 5.19
CA MET A 9 21.39 0.05 4.00
C MET A 9 20.24 1.02 4.24
N HIS A 10 19.63 1.02 5.42
CA HIS A 10 18.57 1.97 5.78
C HIS A 10 19.08 3.42 5.78
N ASP A 11 20.25 3.68 6.36
CA ASP A 11 20.86 5.02 6.33
C ASP A 11 21.21 5.45 4.89
N LEU A 12 21.75 4.53 4.08
CA LEU A 12 22.10 4.80 2.68
C LEU A 12 20.85 5.04 1.82
N ILE A 13 19.75 4.31 2.04
CA ILE A 13 18.46 4.51 1.37
C ILE A 13 17.79 5.81 1.84
N ALA A 14 17.82 6.13 3.13
CA ALA A 14 17.31 7.39 3.67
C ALA A 14 18.09 8.60 3.10
N THR A 15 19.39 8.43 2.88
CA THR A 15 20.27 9.44 2.28
C THR A 15 20.04 9.55 0.77
N ALA A 16 19.95 8.42 0.04
CA ALA A 16 19.67 8.39 -1.39
C ALA A 16 18.25 8.90 -1.74
N THR A 17 17.26 8.67 -0.86
CA THR A 17 15.91 9.23 -1.01
C THR A 17 15.92 10.76 -0.90
N ARG A 18 16.84 11.33 -0.11
CA ARG A 18 17.08 12.78 -0.05
C ARG A 18 17.86 13.31 -1.25
N GLU A 19 18.83 12.56 -1.77
CA GLU A 19 19.71 13.01 -2.87
C GLU A 19 19.10 12.82 -4.27
N ASN A 20 18.13 11.91 -4.44
CA ASN A 20 17.49 11.66 -5.75
C ASN A 20 15.96 11.71 -5.70
N LEU A 21 15.45 12.87 -5.23
CA LEU A 21 14.02 13.19 -5.11
C LEU A 21 13.23 12.92 -6.41
N ALA A 22 13.84 13.11 -7.57
CA ALA A 22 13.20 12.88 -8.86
C ALA A 22 12.88 11.39 -9.10
N ILE A 23 13.81 10.48 -8.78
CA ILE A 23 13.58 9.03 -8.90
C ILE A 23 12.55 8.56 -7.88
N ALA A 24 12.65 9.02 -6.63
CA ALA A 24 11.69 8.70 -5.59
C ALA A 24 10.27 9.17 -5.99
N LYS A 25 10.14 10.38 -6.51
CA LYS A 25 8.88 10.92 -7.03
C LYS A 25 8.34 10.08 -8.18
N ALA A 26 9.16 9.77 -9.19
CA ALA A 26 8.74 8.96 -10.33
C ALA A 26 8.30 7.54 -9.91
N HIS A 27 8.97 6.94 -8.92
CA HIS A 27 8.56 5.66 -8.35
C HIS A 27 7.22 5.76 -7.64
N ILE A 28 7.02 6.80 -6.82
CA ILE A 28 5.75 7.06 -6.13
C ILE A 28 4.61 7.24 -7.13
N GLU A 29 4.82 8.04 -8.17
CA GLU A 29 3.83 8.28 -9.24
C GLU A 29 3.48 6.99 -9.97
N ARG A 30 4.48 6.16 -10.30
CA ARG A 30 4.25 4.84 -10.91
C ARG A 30 3.44 3.93 -10.00
N MET A 31 3.75 3.88 -8.71
CA MET A 31 3.00 3.07 -7.74
C MET A 31 1.54 3.53 -7.63
N VAL A 32 1.29 4.84 -7.57
CA VAL A 32 -0.08 5.39 -7.58
C VAL A 32 -0.81 5.01 -8.85
N ALA A 33 -0.17 5.15 -10.03
CA ALA A 33 -0.78 4.82 -11.31
C ALA A 33 -1.17 3.34 -11.43
N ILE A 34 -0.35 2.43 -10.89
CA ILE A 34 -0.68 1.00 -10.84
C ILE A 34 -1.90 0.75 -9.97
N VAL A 35 -1.94 1.33 -8.76
CA VAL A 35 -3.08 1.17 -7.84
C VAL A 35 -4.34 1.79 -8.42
N GLU A 36 -4.24 2.95 -9.07
CA GLU A 36 -5.35 3.63 -9.74
C GLU A 36 -5.92 2.75 -10.87
N ALA A 37 -5.08 2.11 -11.68
CA ALA A 37 -5.54 1.20 -12.71
C ALA A 37 -6.32 0.01 -12.13
N ILE A 38 -5.86 -0.57 -11.02
CA ILE A 38 -6.56 -1.67 -10.32
C ILE A 38 -7.91 -1.19 -9.78
N ILE A 39 -7.96 -0.02 -9.14
CA ILE A 39 -9.21 0.53 -8.59
C ILE A 39 -10.19 0.85 -9.72
N ARG A 40 -9.71 1.45 -10.82
CA ARG A 40 -10.54 1.76 -11.99
C ARG A 40 -11.16 0.49 -12.59
N GLN A 41 -10.38 -0.57 -12.74
CA GLN A 41 -10.89 -1.88 -13.19
C GLN A 41 -11.98 -2.40 -12.26
N GLY A 42 -11.81 -2.27 -10.94
CA GLY A 42 -12.82 -2.68 -9.97
C GLY A 42 -14.08 -1.81 -9.98
N ILE A 43 -13.99 -0.52 -10.33
CA ILE A 43 -15.16 0.34 -10.56
C ILE A 43 -15.88 -0.11 -11.83
N GLU A 44 -15.15 -0.32 -12.93
CA GLU A 44 -15.69 -0.77 -14.21
C GLU A 44 -16.39 -2.14 -14.11
N SER A 45 -15.87 -3.05 -13.28
CA SER A 45 -16.51 -4.35 -13.00
C SER A 45 -17.64 -4.28 -11.97
N GLY A 46 -17.82 -3.14 -11.29
CA GLY A 46 -18.79 -2.97 -10.20
C GLY A 46 -18.37 -3.66 -8.88
N GLU A 47 -17.13 -4.12 -8.76
CA GLU A 47 -16.56 -4.66 -7.52
C GLU A 47 -16.26 -3.58 -6.47
N PHE A 48 -15.93 -2.37 -6.92
CA PHE A 48 -15.66 -1.21 -6.07
C PHE A 48 -16.68 -0.09 -6.32
N GLN A 49 -17.03 0.62 -5.25
CA GLN A 49 -18.07 1.67 -5.24
C GLN A 49 -17.48 3.00 -4.75
N VAL A 50 -16.38 3.43 -5.36
CA VAL A 50 -15.74 4.72 -5.10
C VAL A 50 -15.83 5.62 -6.33
N GLU A 51 -16.01 6.92 -6.13
CA GLU A 51 -16.26 7.87 -7.21
C GLU A 51 -14.99 8.26 -7.98
N ASP A 52 -13.87 8.49 -7.27
CA ASP A 52 -12.59 8.88 -7.86
C ASP A 52 -11.50 7.82 -7.60
N ALA A 53 -11.14 7.10 -8.66
CA ALA A 53 -10.09 6.09 -8.62
C ALA A 53 -8.71 6.67 -8.27
N ALA A 54 -8.40 7.89 -8.73
CA ALA A 54 -7.11 8.54 -8.50
C ALA A 54 -7.00 9.00 -7.04
N GLU A 55 -8.07 9.55 -6.48
CA GLU A 55 -8.14 9.87 -5.05
C GLU A 55 -8.00 8.62 -4.18
N ALA A 56 -8.77 7.58 -4.49
CA ALA A 56 -8.70 6.31 -3.79
C ALA A 56 -7.28 5.71 -3.85
N ALA A 57 -6.61 5.74 -5.00
CA ALA A 57 -5.25 5.21 -5.14
C ALA A 57 -4.23 5.95 -4.28
N ARG A 58 -4.32 7.28 -4.17
CA ARG A 58 -3.47 8.06 -3.27
C ARG A 58 -3.71 7.69 -1.81
N ALA A 59 -4.97 7.54 -1.42
CA ALA A 59 -5.35 7.13 -0.06
C ALA A 59 -4.85 5.72 0.28
N VAL A 60 -5.02 4.75 -0.63
CA VAL A 60 -4.52 3.38 -0.47
C VAL A 60 -2.99 3.37 -0.31
N ARG A 61 -2.26 4.09 -1.18
CA ARG A 61 -0.80 4.20 -1.07
C ARG A 61 -0.38 4.72 0.31
N LEU A 62 -1.02 5.80 0.77
CA LEU A 62 -0.69 6.40 2.06
C LEU A 62 -0.97 5.45 3.22
N ALA A 63 -2.08 4.71 3.16
CA ALA A 63 -2.45 3.73 4.17
C ALA A 63 -1.43 2.58 4.27
N PHE A 64 -0.84 2.15 3.15
CA PHE A 64 0.18 1.09 3.14
C PHE A 64 1.62 1.58 3.39
N MET A 65 1.84 2.89 3.45
CA MET A 65 3.17 3.49 3.67
C MET A 65 3.96 2.86 4.83
N PRO A 66 3.34 2.51 5.98
CA PRO A 66 4.06 1.86 7.09
C PRO A 66 4.70 0.50 6.73
N PHE A 67 4.21 -0.20 5.72
CA PHE A 67 4.67 -1.55 5.36
C PHE A 67 5.72 -1.60 4.25
N PHE A 68 6.01 -0.48 3.59
CA PHE A 68 7.01 -0.45 2.50
C PHE A 68 7.94 0.75 2.56
N HIS A 69 7.62 1.77 3.37
CA HIS A 69 8.51 2.92 3.51
C HIS A 69 9.74 2.50 4.33
N PRO A 70 10.98 2.68 3.83
CA PRO A 70 12.19 2.14 4.46
C PRO A 70 12.39 2.52 5.93
N ILE A 71 11.91 3.70 6.33
CA ILE A 71 11.99 4.18 7.72
C ILE A 71 10.82 3.63 8.56
N LEU A 72 9.61 3.55 8.00
CA LEU A 72 8.43 3.19 8.80
C LEU A 72 8.28 1.68 8.97
N ILE A 73 8.78 0.89 8.02
CA ILE A 73 8.75 -0.57 8.11
C ILE A 73 9.59 -1.06 9.28
N GLU A 74 10.73 -0.41 9.55
CA GLU A 74 11.56 -0.70 10.72
C GLU A 74 10.78 -0.43 12.02
N HIS A 75 10.11 0.73 12.11
CA HIS A 75 9.24 1.03 13.24
C HIS A 75 8.09 0.02 13.39
N CYS A 76 7.50 -0.43 12.29
CA CYS A 76 6.45 -1.45 12.32
C CYS A 76 6.99 -2.78 12.85
N VAL A 77 8.10 -3.27 12.33
CA VAL A 77 8.71 -4.55 12.77
C VAL A 77 9.16 -4.50 14.23
N GLN A 78 9.63 -3.34 14.70
CA GLN A 78 10.12 -3.18 16.07
C GLN A 78 9.00 -2.97 17.10
N GLN A 79 7.89 -2.30 16.72
CA GLN A 79 6.85 -1.86 17.67
C GLN A 79 5.52 -2.60 17.52
N ARG A 80 5.22 -3.15 16.35
CA ARG A 80 3.98 -3.88 16.07
C ARG A 80 4.28 -5.37 16.15
N GLY A 81 3.51 -6.10 16.96
CA GLY A 81 3.72 -7.53 17.18
C GLY A 81 3.64 -8.33 15.89
N ASP A 82 2.44 -8.77 15.51
CA ASP A 82 2.24 -9.52 14.28
C ASP A 82 2.01 -8.56 13.09
N THR A 83 3.12 -8.14 12.46
CA THR A 83 3.10 -7.23 11.30
C THR A 83 2.29 -7.79 10.12
N GLU A 84 2.24 -9.12 9.97
CA GLU A 84 1.43 -9.76 8.92
C GLU A 84 -0.06 -9.64 9.23
N ALA A 85 -0.48 -9.91 10.47
CA ALA A 85 -1.87 -9.75 10.88
C ALA A 85 -2.35 -8.30 10.73
N ASP A 86 -1.51 -7.33 11.09
CA ASP A 86 -1.77 -5.89 10.91
C ASP A 86 -1.97 -5.54 9.43
N MET A 87 -1.06 -6.00 8.55
CA MET A 87 -1.16 -5.79 7.11
C MET A 87 -2.44 -6.39 6.54
N ARG A 88 -2.79 -7.62 6.93
CA ARG A 88 -4.04 -8.28 6.52
C ARG A 88 -5.27 -7.52 7.02
N GLY A 89 -5.22 -6.98 8.24
CA GLY A 89 -6.25 -6.09 8.78
C GLY A 89 -6.45 -4.83 7.94
N GLN A 90 -5.35 -4.19 7.55
CA GLN A 90 -5.35 -2.99 6.73
C GLN A 90 -5.89 -3.26 5.32
N ILE A 91 -5.51 -4.37 4.69
CA ILE A 91 -6.08 -4.82 3.40
C ILE A 91 -7.59 -4.97 3.52
N ARG A 92 -8.10 -5.70 4.54
CA ARG A 92 -9.54 -5.90 4.73
C ARG A 92 -10.28 -4.57 4.93
N PHE A 93 -9.71 -3.67 5.72
CA PHE A 93 -10.31 -2.36 5.98
C PHE A 93 -10.39 -1.52 4.70
N ILE A 94 -9.31 -1.46 3.94
CA ILE A 94 -9.24 -0.71 2.68
C ILE A 94 -10.22 -1.29 1.64
N LEU A 95 -10.27 -2.61 1.49
CA LEU A 95 -11.23 -3.24 0.57
C LEU A 95 -12.68 -2.89 0.91
N LYS A 96 -13.03 -2.88 2.21
CA LYS A 96 -14.35 -2.41 2.66
C LYS A 96 -14.58 -0.93 2.36
N ALA A 97 -13.57 -0.08 2.59
CA ALA A 97 -13.65 1.35 2.29
C ALA A 97 -13.80 1.64 0.79
N LEU A 98 -13.26 0.76 -0.08
CA LEU A 98 -13.47 0.80 -1.52
C LEU A 98 -14.88 0.32 -1.95
N GLY A 99 -15.75 -0.02 -1.00
CA GLY A 99 -17.11 -0.48 -1.29
C GLY A 99 -17.22 -1.96 -1.67
N ARG A 100 -16.14 -2.75 -1.51
CA ARG A 100 -16.21 -4.20 -1.71
C ARG A 100 -17.11 -4.80 -0.64
N SER A 101 -18.30 -5.23 -1.04
CA SER A 101 -19.25 -5.93 -0.19
C SER A 101 -18.97 -7.44 -0.25
N ASP A 102 -19.05 -8.14 0.89
CA ASP A 102 -18.93 -9.61 0.97
C ASP A 102 -19.97 -10.34 0.08
N GLN A 103 -20.97 -9.63 -0.43
CA GLN A 103 -22.00 -10.12 -1.34
C GLN A 103 -21.49 -10.56 -2.73
N ALA A 104 -20.27 -10.16 -3.15
CA ALA A 104 -19.69 -10.65 -4.40
C ALA A 104 -19.41 -12.16 -4.38
N VAL A 105 -19.27 -12.77 -3.18
CA VAL A 105 -19.11 -14.22 -3.01
C VAL A 105 -20.43 -14.98 -3.26
N CYS A 106 -21.58 -14.32 -3.18
CA CYS A 106 -22.90 -14.95 -3.31
C CYS A 106 -23.45 -14.99 -4.75
N ARG A 107 -22.69 -14.53 -5.75
CA ARG A 107 -23.16 -14.43 -7.16
C ARG A 107 -22.69 -15.56 -8.08
N ILE A 108 -22.16 -16.67 -7.57
CA ILE A 108 -21.97 -17.89 -8.38
C ILE A 108 -23.32 -18.63 -8.44
N PRO A 109 -24.05 -18.66 -9.57
CA PRO A 109 -25.22 -19.52 -9.70
C PRO A 109 -24.75 -20.98 -9.81
N ALA A 110 -25.55 -21.88 -9.24
CA ALA A 110 -25.40 -23.33 -9.37
C ALA A 110 -25.48 -23.81 -10.82
#